data_AF-A0A3R7MA81-F1
#
_entry.id   AF-A0A3R7MA81-F1
#
_cell.length_a   1.000
_cell.length_b   1.000
_cell.length_c   1.000
_cell.angle_alpha   90.00
_cell.angle_beta   90.00
_cell.angle_gamma   90.00
#
_symmetry.space_group_name_H-M   'P 1'
#
loop_
_entity.id
_entity.type
_entity.pdbx_description
1 polymer ?
#
loop_
_entity_poly.entity_id
_entity_poly.type
_entity_poly.pdbx_seq_one_letter_code
_entity_poly.pdbx_strand_id
1 'polypeptide(L)'
;MRDGTAKKLVAWACLGAGTVILTWTIFTMGSPRWLPVSISAWMRRKPLPRTPPVPCLPLAMRQRLASELASLSRDILAHADEDPHNSKWSAQLNLITSVLDPRMDQEDLRPPSLVCPEDFDSTTFSELKCNSAPPLAQVLSVILPARGWDEDRVSRVVHGLGKKHGLTVILLLGKDDPEPPRSEKLLVLRQNQSLSSGALLNEAVSWVKTSHVLVGHGLVHFSWDFSPLTRLLRVIDRLPAVGVAAGAYRDESGRWNHGCLQRSITNYHATFIRGYQYSGQECMYCDDVLGPFLAPASLLRRPSFGNTLDGPLLYRDWFTRLGQEGFLYLVCPDVMFFVETEPVMTREDWKAYATMWVLQGVSGFDNKEYDFSCTEVHINCANLRNKIDYYLIPPCCSDILMNGMAITNGFAEVTGVEYEMHHGSLLGAVKLGSYLPWDFDHDIYFDCRDKRAWKAMGTYLKRTKSGCSLRFSSSKVPYVIQCRTYFIDMVCRKPLSRHTLPDVYRNVSTWVEYGGYRVPVMANPGAAARDQAGPNNLRHAQHWRVPDHPDAGAWRACQNPFKQACLDRHPADGSLAFSYPPRCLP
;
A
#
# COMPACT_ATOMS: atom_id res chain seq x y z
N MET A 1 18.08 -8.16 39.12
CA MET A 1 18.06 -7.43 40.41
C MET A 1 19.15 -6.37 40.37
N ARG A 2 18.75 -5.11 40.65
CA ARG A 2 19.56 -3.92 41.01
C ARG A 2 20.61 -3.44 40.00
N ASP A 3 20.17 -2.71 38.99
CA ASP A 3 20.46 -1.28 38.91
C ASP A 3 19.55 -0.61 37.86
N GLY A 4 18.69 0.29 38.33
CA GLY A 4 17.74 1.03 37.51
C GLY A 4 18.33 2.38 37.11
N THR A 5 18.92 2.45 35.92
CA THR A 5 19.24 3.73 35.26
C THR A 5 18.55 3.79 33.91
N ALA A 6 17.58 4.70 33.78
CA ALA A 6 17.01 5.07 32.50
C ALA A 6 18.04 5.90 31.70
N LYS A 7 18.43 5.43 30.51
CA LYS A 7 19.22 6.22 29.56
C LYS A 7 18.32 6.67 28.42
N LYS A 8 18.08 7.98 28.31
CA LYS A 8 17.52 8.59 27.08
C LYS A 8 18.67 8.77 26.09
N LEU A 9 18.56 8.16 24.91
CA LEU A 9 19.43 8.46 23.79
C LEU A 9 18.61 9.24 22.75
N VAL A 10 19.00 10.49 22.51
CA VAL A 10 18.45 11.32 21.42
C VAL A 10 19.55 11.38 20.37
N ALA A 11 19.31 10.82 19.18
CA ALA A 11 20.27 10.85 18.09
C ALA A 11 19.69 11.58 16.88
N TRP A 12 20.52 12.42 16.27
CA TRP A 12 20.21 13.19 15.07
C TRP A 12 20.97 12.55 13.90
N ALA A 13 20.25 12.07 12.88
CA ALA A 13 20.87 11.57 11.66
C ALA A 13 20.55 12.52 10.49
N CYS A 14 21.60 13.09 9.89
CA CYS A 14 21.48 13.81 8.62
C CYS A 14 21.71 12.80 7.49
N LEU A 15 20.66 12.51 6.74
CA LEU A 15 20.73 11.93 5.40
C LEU A 15 20.38 13.08 4.44
N GLY A 16 21.02 13.16 3.27
CA GLY A 16 20.89 14.32 2.37
C GLY A 16 19.45 14.85 2.23
N ALA A 17 19.32 16.18 2.28
CA ALA A 17 18.08 16.98 2.22
C ALA A 17 17.00 16.75 3.29
N GLY A 18 17.27 16.04 4.40
CA GLY A 18 16.34 15.96 5.53
C GLY A 18 16.99 15.55 6.85
N THR A 19 16.58 16.19 7.96
CA THR A 19 17.00 15.77 9.31
C THR A 19 15.97 14.80 9.87
N VAL A 20 16.39 13.58 10.22
CA VAL A 20 15.53 12.59 10.91
C VAL A 20 15.90 12.61 12.40
N ILE A 21 14.91 12.88 13.25
CA ILE A 21 15.04 12.80 14.72
C ILE A 21 14.55 11.42 15.14
N LEU A 22 15.45 10.59 15.68
CA LEU A 22 15.11 9.30 16.28
C LEU A 22 15.22 9.43 17.80
N THR A 23 14.09 9.34 18.51
CA THR A 23 14.05 9.27 19.97
C THR A 23 13.67 7.86 20.41
N TRP A 24 14.55 7.21 21.18
CA TRP A 24 14.31 5.89 21.76
C TRP A 24 14.15 5.99 23.28
N THR A 25 13.19 5.26 23.84
CA THR A 25 13.10 5.01 25.29
C THR A 25 13.01 3.50 25.50
N ILE A 26 14.07 2.89 26.03
CA ILE A 26 14.13 1.45 26.31
C ILE A 26 13.78 1.23 27.79
N PHE A 27 12.78 0.40 28.06
CA PHE A 27 12.48 -0.13 29.40
C PHE A 27 12.65 -1.64 29.39
N THR A 28 13.44 -2.18 30.33
CA THR A 28 13.59 -3.64 30.50
C THR A 28 12.74 -4.16 31.67
N MET A 29 11.64 -4.81 31.27
CA MET A 29 10.86 -5.94 31.82
C MET A 29 10.17 -5.94 33.20
N GLY A 30 8.88 -6.28 33.11
CA GLY A 30 8.06 -6.99 34.10
C GLY A 30 6.60 -7.24 33.64
N SER A 31 6.33 -8.29 32.85
CA SER A 31 5.01 -8.84 32.44
C SER A 31 4.23 -8.16 31.27
N PRO A 32 3.27 -8.86 30.60
CA PRO A 32 3.06 -8.80 29.14
C PRO A 32 2.00 -7.78 28.73
N ARG A 33 2.41 -6.57 28.35
CA ARG A 33 1.62 -5.69 27.47
C ARG A 33 2.58 -4.90 26.59
N TRP A 34 2.56 -5.21 25.29
CA TRP A 34 3.28 -4.45 24.27
C TRP A 34 2.58 -3.11 24.06
N LEU A 35 3.29 -2.00 24.24
CA LEU A 35 2.85 -0.65 23.88
C LEU A 35 3.65 -0.18 22.65
N PRO A 36 3.05 0.62 21.74
CA PRO A 36 3.67 0.98 20.48
C PRO A 36 4.76 2.04 20.63
N VAL A 37 5.81 1.91 19.81
CA VAL A 37 6.83 2.93 19.57
C VAL A 37 6.18 4.07 18.77
N SER A 38 6.28 5.32 19.25
CA SER A 38 5.79 6.50 18.54
C SER A 38 6.96 7.26 17.92
N ILE A 39 6.91 7.47 16.60
CA ILE A 39 7.75 8.40 15.85
C ILE A 39 6.92 9.67 15.65
N SER A 40 7.38 10.82 16.17
CA SER A 40 6.71 12.11 15.93
C SER A 40 7.66 13.07 15.19
N ALA A 41 7.20 13.60 14.07
CA ALA A 41 7.85 14.69 13.33
C ALA A 41 7.24 16.03 13.77
N TRP A 42 8.08 17.02 14.08
CA TRP A 42 7.64 18.38 14.43
C TRP A 42 8.23 19.37 13.43
N MET A 43 7.38 20.06 12.66
CA MET A 43 7.78 21.20 11.83
C MET A 43 7.14 22.47 12.40
N ARG A 44 7.95 23.41 12.88
CA ARG A 44 7.54 24.82 13.06
C ARG A 44 8.09 25.65 11.91
N ARG A 45 7.20 26.29 11.16
CA ARG A 45 7.54 27.34 10.19
C ARG A 45 7.77 28.66 10.92
N LYS A 46 9.03 29.07 11.03
CA LYS A 46 9.45 30.49 11.03
C LYS A 46 10.71 30.59 10.17
N PRO A 47 10.97 31.73 9.50
CA PRO A 47 12.14 31.87 8.66
C PRO A 47 13.40 31.84 9.54
N LEU A 48 14.30 30.90 9.29
CA LEU A 48 15.56 30.74 10.03
C LEU A 48 16.60 31.76 9.54
N PRO A 49 17.35 32.41 10.45
CA PRO A 49 18.65 32.96 10.10
C PRO A 49 19.61 31.81 9.77
N ARG A 50 20.56 32.03 8.85
CA ARG A 50 21.56 31.03 8.42
C ARG A 50 22.28 30.43 9.64
N THR A 51 21.89 29.23 10.06
CA THR A 51 22.60 28.42 11.05
C THR A 51 23.74 27.64 10.37
N PRO A 52 24.89 27.44 11.06
CA PRO A 52 25.99 26.64 10.53
C PRO A 52 25.58 25.16 10.40
N PRO A 53 26.28 24.35 9.58
CA PRO A 53 25.95 22.95 9.39
C PRO A 53 25.98 22.19 10.72
N VAL A 54 24.92 21.42 10.99
CA VAL A 54 24.83 20.51 12.13
C VAL A 54 25.92 19.43 11.99
N PRO A 55 26.67 19.07 13.06
CA PRO A 55 27.71 18.07 12.94
C PRO A 55 27.12 16.68 12.74
N CYS A 56 27.62 15.96 11.74
CA CYS A 56 27.33 14.54 11.53
C CYS A 56 27.67 13.72 12.80
N LEU A 57 26.91 12.64 13.06
CA LEU A 57 27.23 11.69 14.13
C LEU A 57 28.71 11.27 14.07
N PRO A 58 29.47 11.30 15.18
CA PRO A 58 30.83 10.78 15.24
C PRO A 58 30.86 9.30 14.81
N LEU A 59 31.91 8.88 14.10
CA LEU A 59 32.04 7.52 13.57
C LEU A 59 31.76 6.46 14.64
N ALA A 60 32.41 6.57 15.81
CA ALA A 60 32.20 5.64 16.92
C ALA A 60 30.74 5.51 17.39
N MET A 61 29.94 6.57 17.26
CA MET A 61 28.51 6.55 17.61
C MET A 61 27.67 5.87 16.54
N ARG A 62 28.02 6.05 15.25
CA ARG A 62 27.38 5.33 14.15
C ARG A 62 27.65 3.84 14.21
N GLN A 63 28.90 3.44 14.47
CA GLN A 63 29.29 2.03 14.62
C GLN A 63 28.58 1.36 15.80
N ARG A 64 28.45 2.06 16.92
CA ARG A 64 27.70 1.56 18.08
C ARG A 64 26.21 1.38 17.76
N LEU A 65 25.60 2.37 17.10
CA LEU A 65 24.19 2.29 16.70
C LEU A 65 23.97 1.16 15.67
N ALA A 66 24.89 0.99 14.72
CA ALA A 66 24.89 -0.13 13.78
C ALA A 66 24.99 -1.48 14.50
N SER A 67 25.89 -1.61 15.49
CA SER A 67 26.02 -2.83 16.29
C SER A 67 24.76 -3.16 17.09
N GLU A 68 24.13 -2.16 17.70
CA GLU A 68 22.87 -2.30 18.44
C GLU A 68 21.70 -2.70 17.51
N LEU A 69 21.59 -2.07 16.34
CA LEU A 69 20.57 -2.39 15.33
C LEU A 69 20.80 -3.77 14.69
N ALA A 70 22.05 -4.18 14.47
CA ALA A 70 22.40 -5.51 14.00
C ALA A 70 22.04 -6.58 15.03
N SER A 71 22.23 -6.29 16.32
CA SER A 71 21.79 -7.19 17.40
C SER A 71 20.28 -7.31 17.43
N LEU A 72 19.56 -6.18 17.40
CA LEU A 72 18.10 -6.16 17.37
C LEU A 72 17.54 -6.89 16.13
N SER A 73 18.19 -6.71 14.99
CA SER A 73 17.84 -7.40 13.75
C SER A 73 17.97 -8.92 13.88
N ARG A 74 19.07 -9.41 14.49
CA ARG A 74 19.24 -10.85 14.77
C ARG A 74 18.18 -11.38 15.74
N ASP A 75 17.87 -10.63 16.79
CA ASP A 75 16.86 -11.01 17.78
C ASP A 75 15.46 -11.07 17.15
N ILE A 76 15.13 -10.13 16.26
CA ILE A 76 13.89 -10.12 15.47
C ILE A 76 13.85 -11.30 14.50
N LEU A 77 14.95 -11.56 13.78
CA LEU A 77 15.04 -12.67 12.82
C LEU A 77 14.92 -14.04 13.52
N ALA A 78 15.41 -14.18 14.75
CA ALA A 78 15.27 -15.41 15.54
C ALA A 78 13.80 -15.75 15.89
N HIS A 79 12.89 -14.78 15.75
CA HIS A 79 11.44 -14.95 15.94
C HIS A 79 10.69 -14.76 14.61
N ALA A 80 11.36 -14.91 13.46
CA ALA A 80 10.75 -14.73 12.14
C ALA A 80 9.65 -15.77 11.85
N ASP A 81 9.72 -16.95 12.45
CA ASP A 81 8.69 -18.00 12.33
C ASP A 81 7.38 -17.63 13.06
N GLU A 82 7.42 -16.66 13.97
CA GLU A 82 6.26 -16.20 14.75
C GLU A 82 5.51 -15.03 14.09
N ASP A 83 6.22 -14.17 13.35
CA ASP A 83 5.64 -13.05 12.59
C ASP A 83 6.44 -12.81 11.28
N PRO A 84 5.82 -12.98 10.09
CA PRO A 84 6.46 -12.74 8.80
C PRO A 84 7.02 -11.31 8.65
N HIS A 85 6.47 -10.33 9.36
CA HIS A 85 6.96 -8.95 9.34
C HIS A 85 8.33 -8.80 10.00
N ASN A 86 8.74 -9.72 10.87
CA ASN A 86 10.06 -9.72 11.49
C ASN A 86 11.18 -9.82 10.43
N SER A 87 10.97 -10.55 9.35
CA SER A 87 11.90 -10.60 8.21
C SER A 87 12.06 -9.25 7.53
N LYS A 88 10.96 -8.51 7.34
CA LYS A 88 10.98 -7.15 6.76
C LYS A 88 11.62 -6.13 7.69
N TRP A 89 11.28 -6.17 8.99
CA TRP A 89 11.88 -5.30 10.00
C TRP A 89 13.36 -5.57 10.15
N SER A 90 13.77 -6.83 10.19
CA SER A 90 15.17 -7.24 10.18
C SER A 90 15.87 -6.74 8.90
N ALA A 91 15.25 -6.86 7.73
CA ALA A 91 15.79 -6.33 6.48
C ALA A 91 15.99 -4.81 6.51
N GLN A 92 14.99 -4.07 7.01
CA GLN A 92 15.05 -2.62 7.16
C GLN A 92 16.09 -2.21 8.21
N LEU A 93 16.20 -2.96 9.31
CA LEU A 93 17.23 -2.73 10.32
C LEU A 93 18.62 -3.06 9.79
N ASN A 94 18.78 -4.10 8.98
CA ASN A 94 20.03 -4.43 8.30
C ASN A 94 20.40 -3.35 7.27
N LEU A 95 19.41 -2.79 6.57
CA LEU A 95 19.60 -1.65 5.68
C LEU A 95 20.04 -0.40 6.45
N ILE A 96 19.39 -0.08 7.57
CA ILE A 96 19.79 1.05 8.42
C ILE A 96 21.19 0.79 9.01
N THR A 97 21.48 -0.44 9.40
CA THR A 97 22.79 -0.87 9.92
C THR A 97 23.88 -0.68 8.88
N SER A 98 23.66 -1.09 7.63
CA SER A 98 24.65 -0.97 6.55
C SER A 98 24.86 0.49 6.12
N VAL A 99 23.84 1.34 6.26
CA VAL A 99 23.98 2.80 6.10
C VAL A 99 24.79 3.42 7.25
N LEU A 100 24.68 2.90 8.47
CA LEU A 100 25.35 3.43 9.66
C LEU A 100 26.82 2.97 9.78
N ASP A 101 27.13 1.72 9.47
CA ASP A 101 28.51 1.22 9.38
C ASP A 101 28.67 0.27 8.18
N PRO A 102 29.15 0.79 7.02
CA PRO A 102 29.35 0.00 5.80
C PRO A 102 30.35 -1.16 5.96
N ARG A 103 31.11 -1.23 7.05
CA ARG A 103 32.08 -2.30 7.35
C ARG A 103 31.48 -3.49 8.10
N MET A 104 30.22 -3.41 8.53
CA MET A 104 29.54 -4.50 9.23
C MET A 104 28.93 -5.55 8.30
N ASP A 105 29.53 -5.78 7.12
CA ASP A 105 29.29 -6.98 6.35
C ASP A 105 29.78 -8.19 7.17
N GLN A 106 28.85 -8.88 7.84
CA GLN A 106 29.18 -10.10 8.58
C GLN A 106 29.62 -11.18 7.58
N GLU A 107 30.93 -11.38 7.46
CA GLU A 107 31.57 -12.38 6.57
C GLU A 107 31.53 -13.80 7.14
N ASP A 108 31.52 -13.97 8.47
CA ASP A 108 31.89 -15.25 9.10
C ASP A 108 30.76 -16.30 9.29
N LEU A 109 29.56 -16.10 8.75
CA LEU A 109 28.45 -17.08 8.84
C LEU A 109 27.74 -17.36 7.51
N ARG A 110 28.29 -16.90 6.38
CA ARG A 110 27.57 -17.03 5.11
C ARG A 110 27.69 -18.45 4.53
N PRO A 111 26.57 -19.03 4.03
CA PRO A 111 26.63 -20.24 3.22
C PRO A 111 27.56 -20.02 2.00
N PRO A 112 27.99 -21.10 1.32
CA PRO A 112 28.81 -20.98 0.12
C PRO A 112 28.14 -20.07 -0.91
N SER A 113 28.85 -19.03 -1.33
CA SER A 113 28.36 -18.04 -2.30
C SER A 113 27.89 -18.73 -3.59
N LEU A 114 26.70 -18.37 -4.07
CA LEU A 114 26.09 -18.99 -5.25
C LEU A 114 26.86 -18.68 -6.55
N VAL A 115 27.62 -17.58 -6.54
CA VAL A 115 28.42 -17.09 -7.66
C VAL A 115 29.77 -16.59 -7.17
N CYS A 116 30.72 -16.42 -8.08
CA CYS A 116 32.00 -15.84 -7.69
C CYS A 116 31.87 -14.35 -7.34
N PRO A 117 32.72 -13.86 -6.43
CA PRO A 117 32.75 -12.44 -6.07
C PRO A 117 33.17 -11.58 -7.27
N GLU A 118 32.77 -10.32 -7.22
CA GLU A 118 33.27 -9.27 -8.12
C GLU A 118 34.20 -8.36 -7.36
N ASP A 119 35.20 -7.84 -8.06
CA ASP A 119 36.12 -6.82 -7.57
C ASP A 119 36.05 -5.57 -8.45
N PHE A 120 36.25 -4.40 -7.84
CA PHE A 120 36.27 -3.11 -8.53
C PHE A 120 37.69 -2.55 -8.55
N ASP A 121 38.33 -2.57 -9.72
CA ASP A 121 39.74 -2.20 -9.88
C ASP A 121 39.99 -0.69 -10.06
N SER A 122 39.09 0.14 -9.50
CA SER A 122 38.96 1.60 -9.69
C SER A 122 38.31 2.07 -10.99
N THR A 123 38.24 1.23 -12.02
CA THR A 123 37.66 1.60 -13.32
C THR A 123 36.55 0.68 -13.78
N THR A 124 36.64 -0.60 -13.43
CA THR A 124 35.71 -1.62 -13.90
C THR A 124 35.42 -2.66 -12.84
N PHE A 125 34.23 -3.25 -12.90
CA PHE A 125 33.90 -4.46 -12.16
C PHE A 125 34.34 -5.68 -12.95
N SER A 126 34.99 -6.63 -12.29
CA SER A 126 35.36 -7.90 -12.88
C SER A 126 35.04 -9.07 -11.94
N GLU A 127 34.47 -10.13 -12.50
CA GLU A 127 34.21 -11.36 -11.74
C GLU A 127 35.53 -12.09 -11.47
N LEU A 128 35.81 -12.34 -10.20
CA LEU A 128 36.99 -13.07 -9.77
C LEU A 128 36.81 -14.57 -10.06
N LYS A 129 37.89 -15.26 -10.43
CA LYS A 129 37.85 -16.72 -10.55
C LYS A 129 37.80 -17.35 -9.16
N CYS A 130 36.83 -18.23 -8.93
CA CYS A 130 36.69 -18.96 -7.69
C CYS A 130 36.30 -20.43 -7.95
N ASN A 131 36.68 -21.33 -7.04
CA ASN A 131 36.32 -22.75 -7.11
C ASN A 131 35.18 -23.12 -6.14
N SER A 132 34.76 -22.17 -5.31
CA SER A 132 33.74 -22.39 -4.27
C SER A 132 32.31 -22.29 -4.79
N ALA A 133 32.08 -21.61 -5.92
CA ALA A 133 30.75 -21.44 -6.49
C ALA A 133 30.41 -22.61 -7.43
N PRO A 134 29.18 -23.15 -7.37
CA PRO A 134 28.72 -24.17 -8.30
C PRO A 134 28.58 -23.62 -9.73
N PRO A 135 28.62 -24.49 -10.76
CA PRO A 135 28.30 -24.09 -12.13
C PRO A 135 26.91 -23.43 -12.22
N LEU A 136 26.80 -22.33 -12.97
CA LEU A 136 25.56 -21.54 -13.04
C LEU A 136 24.32 -22.36 -13.43
N ALA A 137 24.47 -23.35 -14.32
CA ALA A 137 23.37 -24.24 -14.73
C ALA A 137 22.83 -25.14 -13.61
N GLN A 138 23.56 -25.32 -12.50
CA GLN A 138 23.09 -26.07 -11.34
C GLN A 138 22.25 -25.20 -10.38
N VAL A 139 22.42 -23.88 -10.42
CA VAL A 139 21.73 -22.95 -9.51
C VAL A 139 20.64 -22.14 -10.18
N LEU A 140 20.68 -21.99 -11.51
CA LEU A 140 19.78 -21.13 -12.28
C LEU A 140 19.11 -21.88 -13.45
N SER A 141 17.79 -21.75 -13.55
CA SER A 141 17.01 -22.07 -14.76
C SER A 141 16.30 -20.83 -15.29
N VAL A 142 15.80 -20.90 -16.52
CA VAL A 142 15.09 -19.80 -17.16
C VAL A 142 13.68 -20.25 -17.56
N ILE A 143 12.67 -19.46 -17.25
CA ILE A 143 11.32 -19.60 -17.78
C ILE A 143 11.06 -18.44 -18.75
N LEU A 144 10.63 -18.76 -19.96
CA LEU A 144 10.36 -17.81 -21.03
C LEU A 144 8.87 -17.88 -21.41
N PRO A 145 8.05 -16.91 -20.98
CA PRO A 145 6.70 -16.71 -21.49
C PRO A 145 6.74 -16.29 -22.97
N ALA A 146 6.84 -17.26 -23.87
CA ALA A 146 7.15 -17.09 -25.29
C ALA A 146 5.90 -17.18 -26.19
N ARG A 147 4.71 -16.97 -25.62
CA ARG A 147 3.45 -17.03 -26.36
C ARG A 147 3.44 -15.97 -27.48
N GLY A 148 3.18 -16.43 -28.70
CA GLY A 148 3.14 -15.59 -29.90
C GLY A 148 4.51 -15.15 -30.42
N TRP A 149 5.62 -15.69 -29.89
CA TRP A 149 6.95 -15.41 -30.43
C TRP A 149 7.16 -16.14 -31.75
N ASP A 150 7.77 -15.47 -32.72
CA ASP A 150 8.25 -16.11 -33.94
C ASP A 150 9.48 -17.00 -33.67
N GLU A 151 9.75 -17.91 -34.62
CA GLU A 151 10.86 -18.88 -34.52
C GLU A 151 12.23 -18.18 -34.39
N ASP A 152 12.41 -17.05 -35.08
CA ASP A 152 13.66 -16.31 -35.05
C ASP A 152 13.93 -15.69 -33.68
N ARG A 153 12.91 -15.12 -33.03
CA ARG A 153 12.97 -14.57 -31.67
C ARG A 153 13.28 -15.67 -30.67
N VAL A 154 12.59 -16.80 -30.75
CA VAL A 154 12.86 -17.96 -29.87
C VAL A 154 14.32 -18.41 -30.05
N SER A 155 14.77 -18.59 -31.28
CA SER A 155 16.14 -19.01 -31.61
C SER A 155 17.17 -18.02 -31.05
N ARG A 156 17.00 -16.71 -31.29
CA ARG A 156 17.92 -15.66 -30.79
C ARG A 156 18.02 -15.66 -29.26
N VAL A 157 16.90 -15.71 -28.55
CA VAL A 157 16.88 -15.65 -27.08
C VAL A 157 17.45 -16.94 -26.47
N VAL A 158 17.00 -18.11 -26.94
CA VAL A 158 17.47 -19.41 -26.42
C VAL A 158 18.95 -19.61 -26.70
N HIS A 159 19.42 -19.27 -27.91
CA HIS A 159 20.84 -19.34 -28.26
C HIS A 159 21.68 -18.41 -27.38
N GLY A 160 21.25 -17.17 -27.18
CA GLY A 160 21.92 -16.20 -26.31
C GLY A 160 22.08 -16.70 -24.87
N LEU A 161 21.02 -17.28 -24.30
CA LEU A 161 21.03 -17.86 -22.96
C LEU A 161 21.96 -19.10 -22.86
N GLY A 162 21.93 -19.96 -23.88
CA GLY A 162 22.70 -21.21 -23.91
C GLY A 162 24.20 -21.03 -24.12
N LYS A 163 24.63 -19.97 -24.81
CA LYS A 163 26.00 -19.79 -25.35
C LYS A 163 27.13 -19.95 -24.32
N LYS A 164 26.97 -19.43 -23.10
CA LYS A 164 28.05 -19.36 -22.09
C LYS A 164 27.96 -20.43 -21.00
N HIS A 165 26.76 -20.71 -20.51
CA HIS A 165 26.57 -21.52 -19.31
C HIS A 165 25.67 -22.74 -19.50
N GLY A 166 25.05 -22.92 -20.68
CA GLY A 166 24.19 -24.06 -20.97
C GLY A 166 23.07 -24.24 -19.93
N LEU A 167 22.29 -23.19 -19.70
CA LEU A 167 21.18 -23.20 -18.75
C LEU A 167 20.01 -24.06 -19.26
N THR A 168 19.23 -24.63 -18.34
CA THR A 168 17.92 -25.20 -18.67
C THR A 168 16.93 -24.06 -18.92
N VAL A 169 16.29 -24.08 -20.09
CA VAL A 169 15.29 -23.11 -20.52
C VAL A 169 13.94 -23.82 -20.66
N ILE A 170 12.90 -23.27 -20.02
CA ILE A 170 11.52 -23.73 -20.13
C ILE A 170 10.75 -22.69 -20.95
N LEU A 171 10.37 -23.07 -22.17
CA LEU A 171 9.55 -22.23 -23.06
C LEU A 171 8.07 -22.48 -22.81
N LEU A 172 7.32 -21.40 -22.60
CA LEU A 172 5.86 -21.43 -22.53
C LEU A 172 5.30 -20.94 -23.85
N LEU A 173 4.69 -21.84 -24.60
CA LEU A 173 4.16 -21.56 -25.94
C LEU A 173 2.64 -21.58 -25.94
N GLY A 174 2.05 -20.79 -26.82
CA GLY A 174 0.66 -20.90 -27.22
C GLY A 174 0.37 -22.22 -27.94
N LYS A 175 -0.91 -22.55 -28.05
CA LYS A 175 -1.37 -23.78 -28.71
C LYS A 175 -0.88 -23.87 -30.17
N ASP A 176 -0.91 -22.74 -30.87
CA ASP A 176 -0.66 -22.66 -32.32
C ASP A 176 0.73 -22.06 -32.64
N ASP A 177 1.58 -21.85 -31.63
CA ASP A 177 2.92 -21.31 -31.81
C ASP A 177 3.87 -22.35 -32.44
N PRO A 178 4.85 -21.94 -33.26
CA PRO A 178 5.76 -22.85 -33.95
C PRO A 178 6.56 -23.74 -32.97
N GLU A 179 6.95 -24.93 -33.43
CA GLU A 179 7.81 -25.81 -32.65
C GLU A 179 9.25 -25.28 -32.63
N PRO A 180 9.87 -25.11 -31.46
CA PRO A 180 11.25 -24.65 -31.39
C PRO A 180 12.23 -25.78 -31.76
N PRO A 181 13.48 -25.43 -32.09
CA PRO A 181 14.53 -26.43 -32.33
C PRO A 181 14.71 -27.36 -31.12
N ARG A 182 14.79 -28.68 -31.35
CA ARG A 182 14.97 -29.66 -30.27
C ARG A 182 16.34 -29.50 -29.61
N SER A 183 16.37 -29.47 -28.27
CA SER A 183 17.58 -29.45 -27.46
C SER A 183 17.31 -30.08 -26.10
N GLU A 184 18.25 -30.85 -25.55
CA GLU A 184 18.12 -31.51 -24.23
C GLU A 184 17.95 -30.51 -23.08
N LYS A 185 18.45 -29.29 -23.26
CA LYS A 185 18.36 -28.20 -22.27
C LYS A 185 17.13 -27.31 -22.47
N LEU A 186 16.29 -27.65 -23.45
CA LEU A 186 15.07 -26.93 -23.77
C LEU A 186 13.86 -27.79 -23.42
N LEU A 187 13.09 -27.33 -22.45
CA LEU A 187 11.79 -27.91 -22.10
C LEU A 187 10.70 -27.04 -22.69
N VAL A 188 9.66 -27.65 -23.26
CA VAL A 188 8.55 -26.93 -23.88
C VAL A 188 7.27 -27.30 -23.18
N LEU A 189 6.52 -26.28 -22.78
CA LEU A 189 5.22 -26.40 -22.14
C LEU A 189 4.20 -25.60 -22.96
N ARG A 190 3.18 -26.29 -23.48
CA ARG A 190 2.17 -25.69 -24.36
C ARG A 190 0.90 -25.38 -23.59
N GLN A 191 0.35 -24.20 -23.83
CA GLN A 191 -0.96 -23.81 -23.31
C GLN A 191 -2.04 -24.68 -23.96
N ASN A 192 -2.75 -25.45 -23.14
CA ASN A 192 -4.02 -26.06 -23.52
C ASN A 192 -5.16 -25.06 -23.25
N GLN A 193 -6.35 -25.30 -23.81
CA GLN A 193 -7.50 -24.39 -23.65
C GLN A 193 -7.97 -24.22 -22.19
N SER A 194 -7.57 -25.10 -21.27
CA SER A 194 -8.01 -25.08 -19.87
C SER A 194 -7.06 -24.32 -18.93
N LEU A 195 -5.81 -24.06 -19.31
CA LEU A 195 -4.82 -23.41 -18.44
C LEU A 195 -4.75 -21.90 -18.69
N SER A 196 -4.95 -21.12 -17.63
CA SER A 196 -4.60 -19.70 -17.59
C SER A 196 -3.08 -19.51 -17.65
N SER A 197 -2.60 -18.34 -18.04
CA SER A 197 -1.15 -18.06 -18.08
C SER A 197 -0.49 -18.18 -16.69
N GLY A 198 -1.20 -17.84 -15.62
CA GLY A 198 -0.74 -18.09 -14.26
C GLY A 198 -0.59 -19.57 -13.94
N ALA A 199 -1.57 -20.41 -14.33
CA ALA A 199 -1.48 -21.86 -14.16
C ALA A 199 -0.33 -22.45 -14.98
N LEU A 200 -0.14 -21.97 -16.20
CA LEU A 200 0.96 -22.37 -17.09
C LEU A 200 2.33 -22.05 -16.49
N LEU A 201 2.49 -20.85 -15.94
CA LEU A 201 3.70 -20.43 -15.22
C LEU A 201 3.94 -21.27 -13.98
N ASN A 202 2.90 -21.57 -13.20
CA ASN A 202 3.01 -22.43 -12.02
C ASN A 202 3.45 -23.86 -12.38
N GLU A 203 2.93 -24.40 -13.50
CA GLU A 203 3.34 -25.71 -14.00
C GLU A 203 4.82 -25.70 -14.42
N ALA A 204 5.27 -24.66 -15.13
CA ALA A 204 6.67 -24.49 -15.48
C ALA A 204 7.59 -24.39 -14.25
N VAL A 205 7.18 -23.65 -13.22
CA VAL A 205 7.90 -23.56 -11.94
C VAL A 205 8.02 -24.91 -11.24
N SER A 206 7.07 -25.83 -11.44
CA SER A 206 7.13 -27.19 -10.89
C SER A 206 8.22 -28.07 -11.55
N TRP A 207 8.59 -27.75 -12.80
CA TRP A 207 9.65 -28.45 -13.53
C TRP A 207 11.05 -27.97 -13.14
N VAL A 208 11.17 -26.76 -12.60
CA VAL A 208 12.44 -26.19 -12.13
C VAL A 208 13.05 -27.04 -11.01
N LYS A 209 14.29 -27.48 -11.23
CA LYS A 209 15.09 -28.23 -10.24
C LYS A 209 16.18 -27.38 -9.57
N THR A 210 16.48 -26.22 -10.13
CA THR A 210 17.49 -25.30 -9.63
C THR A 210 16.94 -24.40 -8.52
N SER A 211 17.83 -23.77 -7.76
CA SER A 211 17.46 -22.90 -6.64
C SER A 211 16.81 -21.58 -7.05
N HIS A 212 17.14 -21.08 -8.24
CA HIS A 212 16.75 -19.76 -8.72
C HIS A 212 16.25 -19.84 -10.17
N VAL A 213 15.37 -18.90 -10.51
CA VAL A 213 14.74 -18.84 -11.83
C VAL A 213 14.79 -17.41 -12.35
N LEU A 214 15.25 -17.24 -13.58
CA LEU A 214 14.98 -16.05 -14.36
C LEU A 214 13.60 -16.19 -15.04
N VAL A 215 12.67 -15.29 -14.75
CA VAL A 215 11.43 -15.13 -15.51
C VAL A 215 11.67 -14.08 -16.60
N GLY A 216 11.96 -14.57 -17.81
CA GLY A 216 12.37 -13.77 -18.97
C GLY A 216 11.20 -13.22 -19.79
N HIS A 217 10.20 -12.65 -19.14
CA HIS A 217 9.02 -12.12 -19.85
C HIS A 217 9.38 -10.93 -20.75
N GLY A 218 8.76 -10.87 -21.93
CA GLY A 218 8.97 -9.77 -22.89
C GLY A 218 10.32 -9.74 -23.61
N LEU A 219 11.24 -10.67 -23.36
CA LEU A 219 12.56 -10.69 -24.01
C LEU A 219 12.47 -10.83 -25.54
N VAL A 220 13.28 -10.05 -26.27
CA VAL A 220 13.46 -10.19 -27.74
C VAL A 220 14.87 -10.61 -28.12
N HIS A 221 15.83 -10.37 -27.22
CA HIS A 221 17.24 -10.73 -27.38
C HIS A 221 17.87 -10.94 -26.00
N PHE A 222 18.95 -11.73 -25.94
CA PHE A 222 19.74 -11.92 -24.73
C PHE A 222 21.23 -11.82 -25.02
N SER A 223 21.97 -11.06 -24.21
CA SER A 223 23.44 -10.97 -24.28
C SER A 223 24.04 -11.03 -22.89
N TRP A 224 25.03 -11.90 -22.69
CA TRP A 224 25.76 -12.02 -21.41
C TRP A 224 26.57 -10.77 -21.08
N ASP A 225 26.94 -9.96 -22.07
CA ASP A 225 27.74 -8.74 -21.87
C ASP A 225 26.90 -7.61 -21.27
N PHE A 226 25.58 -7.62 -21.53
CA PHE A 226 24.64 -6.62 -21.03
C PHE A 226 23.74 -7.14 -19.91
N SER A 227 23.48 -8.45 -19.88
CA SER A 227 22.57 -9.10 -18.93
C SER A 227 23.29 -10.11 -18.03
N PRO A 228 24.34 -9.73 -17.27
CA PRO A 228 25.12 -10.67 -16.48
C PRO A 228 24.27 -11.23 -15.31
N LEU A 229 23.68 -12.41 -15.49
CA LEU A 229 22.77 -13.00 -14.48
C LEU A 229 23.46 -13.33 -13.15
N THR A 230 24.79 -13.50 -13.17
CA THR A 230 25.61 -13.66 -11.96
C THR A 230 25.51 -12.43 -11.05
N ARG A 231 25.39 -11.23 -11.62
CA ARG A 231 25.18 -9.98 -10.88
C ARG A 231 23.89 -10.00 -10.07
N LEU A 232 22.79 -10.46 -10.66
CA LEU A 232 21.49 -10.55 -9.99
C LEU A 232 21.49 -11.63 -8.89
N LEU A 233 22.08 -12.78 -9.17
CA LEU A 233 22.23 -13.85 -8.17
C LEU A 233 23.03 -13.39 -6.95
N ARG A 234 24.13 -12.66 -7.16
CA ARG A 234 24.96 -12.15 -6.08
C ARG A 234 24.19 -11.24 -5.13
N VAL A 235 23.31 -10.41 -5.68
CA VAL A 235 22.50 -9.46 -4.90
C VAL A 235 21.47 -10.20 -4.05
N ILE A 236 20.78 -11.19 -4.61
CA ILE A 236 19.84 -12.04 -3.85
C ILE A 236 20.58 -12.83 -2.77
N ASP A 237 21.73 -13.42 -3.11
CA ASP A 237 22.51 -14.26 -2.19
C ASP A 237 23.03 -13.46 -0.97
N ARG A 238 23.44 -12.20 -1.19
CA ARG A 238 23.95 -11.33 -0.12
C ARG A 238 22.87 -10.77 0.80
N LEU A 239 21.61 -10.73 0.35
CA LEU A 239 20.52 -10.06 1.05
C LEU A 239 19.32 -11.02 1.20
N PRO A 240 19.27 -11.82 2.29
CA PRO A 240 18.23 -12.85 2.47
C PRO A 240 16.78 -12.37 2.41
N ALA A 241 16.52 -11.09 2.64
CA ALA A 241 15.19 -10.48 2.57
C ALA A 241 14.79 -10.00 1.16
N VAL A 242 15.72 -10.04 0.20
CA VAL A 242 15.45 -9.70 -1.19
C VAL A 242 14.87 -10.93 -1.88
N GLY A 243 13.58 -10.90 -2.19
CA GLY A 243 12.90 -11.99 -2.88
C GLY A 243 13.06 -11.92 -4.40
N VAL A 244 13.38 -10.75 -4.95
CA VAL A 244 13.44 -10.50 -6.39
C VAL A 244 14.61 -9.58 -6.72
N ALA A 245 15.42 -9.95 -7.72
CA ALA A 245 16.39 -9.07 -8.35
C ALA A 245 16.15 -8.99 -9.85
N ALA A 246 16.06 -7.77 -10.37
CA ALA A 246 15.79 -7.48 -11.77
C ALA A 246 16.86 -6.55 -12.34
N GLY A 247 16.82 -6.37 -13.66
CA GLY A 247 17.67 -5.43 -14.38
C GLY A 247 16.85 -4.31 -15.02
N ALA A 248 17.54 -3.28 -15.47
CA ALA A 248 17.01 -2.35 -16.46
C ALA A 248 16.62 -3.09 -17.74
N TYR A 249 15.88 -2.42 -18.61
CA TYR A 249 15.58 -2.92 -19.95
C TYR A 249 15.63 -1.81 -20.99
N ARG A 250 15.92 -2.23 -22.22
CA ARG A 250 15.85 -1.39 -23.42
C ARG A 250 14.84 -1.99 -24.39
N ASP A 251 13.91 -1.17 -24.84
CA ASP A 251 12.92 -1.59 -25.84
C ASP A 251 13.46 -1.49 -27.27
N GLU A 252 12.72 -2.01 -28.25
CA GLU A 252 13.10 -1.99 -29.67
C GLU A 252 13.15 -0.58 -30.26
N SER A 253 12.42 0.38 -29.68
CA SER A 253 12.51 1.81 -30.05
C SER A 253 13.79 2.48 -29.55
N GLY A 254 14.55 1.77 -28.70
CA GLY A 254 15.82 2.18 -28.14
C GLY A 254 15.72 2.96 -26.84
N ARG A 255 14.53 3.04 -26.25
CA ARG A 255 14.31 3.66 -24.95
C ARG A 255 14.78 2.71 -23.85
N TRP A 256 15.63 3.24 -22.98
CA TRP A 256 16.12 2.57 -21.78
C TRP A 256 15.24 2.95 -20.58
N ASN A 257 14.94 1.98 -19.72
CA ASN A 257 14.18 2.18 -18.50
C ASN A 257 14.78 1.31 -17.38
N HIS A 258 14.93 1.86 -16.19
CA HIS A 258 15.39 1.09 -15.04
C HIS A 258 14.33 0.05 -14.61
N GLY A 259 13.04 0.31 -14.77
CA GLY A 259 11.97 -0.66 -14.51
C GLY A 259 11.54 -0.80 -13.04
N CYS A 260 12.05 0.06 -12.17
CA CYS A 260 11.71 0.09 -10.74
C CYS A 260 10.46 0.95 -10.48
N LEU A 261 9.50 0.40 -9.74
CA LEU A 261 8.31 1.13 -9.32
C LEU A 261 8.22 1.16 -7.79
N GLN A 262 7.77 2.29 -7.24
CA GLN A 262 7.22 2.40 -5.90
C GLN A 262 5.71 2.15 -5.97
N ARG A 263 5.18 1.41 -5.00
CA ARG A 263 3.76 1.06 -4.93
C ARG A 263 3.20 1.36 -3.56
N SER A 264 2.12 2.12 -3.52
CA SER A 264 1.28 2.29 -2.32
C SER A 264 -0.11 1.74 -2.59
N ILE A 265 -0.69 1.03 -1.62
CA ILE A 265 -2.11 0.62 -1.66
C ILE A 265 -2.75 1.01 -0.34
N THR A 266 -3.53 2.10 -0.36
CA THR A 266 -4.12 2.71 0.83
C THR A 266 -5.46 3.34 0.47
N ASN A 267 -6.43 3.30 1.39
CA ASN A 267 -7.73 3.96 1.22
C ASN A 267 -8.39 3.65 -0.14
N TYR A 268 -8.49 2.36 -0.49
CA TYR A 268 -9.10 1.89 -1.74
C TYR A 268 -8.40 2.39 -3.02
N HIS A 269 -7.17 2.89 -2.93
CA HIS A 269 -6.41 3.38 -4.08
C HIS A 269 -5.07 2.65 -4.17
N ALA A 270 -4.68 2.23 -5.37
CA ALA A 270 -3.31 1.79 -5.64
C ALA A 270 -2.58 2.86 -6.46
N THR A 271 -1.33 3.14 -6.13
CA THR A 271 -0.54 4.13 -6.84
C THR A 271 0.81 3.51 -7.20
N PHE A 272 1.15 3.55 -8.49
CA PHE A 272 2.40 3.05 -9.04
C PHE A 272 3.22 4.22 -9.58
N ILE A 273 4.35 4.51 -8.95
CA ILE A 273 5.21 5.63 -9.31
C ILE A 273 6.55 5.09 -9.78
N ARG A 274 7.06 5.62 -10.89
CA ARG A 274 8.40 5.27 -11.37
C ARG A 274 9.46 5.85 -10.47
N GLY A 275 10.43 5.02 -10.10
CA GLY A 275 11.60 5.44 -9.34
C GLY A 275 11.80 4.62 -8.07
N TYR A 276 12.69 5.10 -7.22
CA TYR A 276 13.10 4.46 -5.99
C TYR A 276 13.37 5.49 -4.91
N GLN A 277 13.14 5.11 -3.64
CA GLN A 277 13.46 5.95 -2.49
C GLN A 277 14.86 5.66 -1.91
N TYR A 278 15.30 4.40 -2.02
CA TYR A 278 16.55 3.91 -1.42
C TYR A 278 17.33 3.06 -2.41
N SER A 279 18.66 3.02 -2.26
CA SER A 279 19.56 2.16 -3.04
C SER A 279 20.55 1.44 -2.12
N GLY A 280 21.11 0.33 -2.61
CA GLY A 280 22.13 -0.45 -1.92
C GLY A 280 22.66 -1.56 -2.83
N GLN A 281 23.93 -1.96 -2.64
CA GLN A 281 24.63 -2.86 -3.57
C GLN A 281 24.50 -2.39 -5.03
N GLU A 282 24.62 -1.08 -5.26
CA GLU A 282 24.45 -0.41 -6.57
C GLU A 282 23.08 -0.65 -7.26
N CYS A 283 22.11 -1.22 -6.54
CA CYS A 283 20.75 -1.48 -7.04
C CYS A 283 19.72 -0.60 -6.33
N MET A 284 18.55 -0.45 -6.96
CA MET A 284 17.42 0.35 -6.52
C MET A 284 16.42 -0.51 -5.76
N TYR A 285 15.94 -0.07 -4.59
CA TYR A 285 14.84 -0.73 -3.87
C TYR A 285 13.48 -0.34 -4.45
N CYS A 286 12.70 -1.34 -4.83
CA CYS A 286 11.39 -1.19 -5.49
C CYS A 286 10.29 -1.87 -4.67
N ASP A 287 9.04 -1.70 -5.08
CA ASP A 287 7.87 -2.48 -4.62
C ASP A 287 7.24 -3.33 -5.73
N ASP A 288 7.65 -3.09 -6.99
CA ASP A 288 7.24 -3.77 -8.21
C ASP A 288 8.32 -3.58 -9.29
N VAL A 289 8.42 -4.51 -10.25
CA VAL A 289 9.38 -4.46 -11.35
C VAL A 289 8.72 -4.73 -12.70
N LEU A 290 9.07 -3.90 -13.69
CA LEU A 290 8.45 -3.94 -15.02
C LEU A 290 9.13 -4.90 -16.01
N GLY A 291 10.40 -5.21 -15.80
CA GLY A 291 11.22 -6.02 -16.71
C GLY A 291 11.40 -7.48 -16.24
N PRO A 292 12.18 -8.27 -17.00
CA PRO A 292 12.62 -9.60 -16.57
C PRO A 292 13.24 -9.58 -15.18
N PHE A 293 12.98 -10.63 -14.40
CA PHE A 293 13.42 -10.70 -13.01
C PHE A 293 13.85 -12.11 -12.61
N LEU A 294 14.75 -12.16 -11.65
CA LEU A 294 15.25 -13.38 -11.02
C LEU A 294 14.65 -13.51 -9.63
N ALA A 295 14.20 -14.71 -9.27
CA ALA A 295 13.67 -15.02 -7.96
C ALA A 295 14.08 -16.45 -7.52
N PRO A 296 14.14 -16.73 -6.20
CA PRO A 296 14.20 -18.09 -5.70
C PRO A 296 13.02 -18.93 -6.20
N ALA A 297 13.30 -20.16 -6.61
CA ALA A 297 12.27 -21.09 -7.08
C ALA A 297 11.24 -21.41 -5.98
N SER A 298 11.63 -21.33 -4.70
CA SER A 298 10.73 -21.47 -3.56
C SER A 298 9.68 -20.35 -3.49
N LEU A 299 10.07 -19.10 -3.75
CA LEU A 299 9.16 -17.94 -3.73
C LEU A 299 8.19 -17.95 -4.91
N LEU A 300 8.61 -18.44 -6.07
CA LEU A 300 7.70 -18.63 -7.21
C LEU A 300 6.64 -19.71 -6.96
N ARG A 301 6.87 -20.63 -6.02
CA ARG A 301 5.89 -21.65 -5.61
C ARG A 301 4.95 -21.14 -4.52
N ARG A 302 5.38 -20.16 -3.72
CA ARG A 302 4.65 -19.61 -2.57
C ARG A 302 5.04 -18.13 -2.37
N PRO A 303 4.18 -17.17 -2.76
CA PRO A 303 2.86 -17.35 -3.37
C PRO A 303 2.95 -17.76 -4.85
N SER A 304 2.07 -18.67 -5.29
CA SER A 304 1.97 -19.03 -6.71
C SER A 304 1.32 -17.92 -7.54
N PHE A 305 1.53 -17.92 -8.87
CA PHE A 305 0.86 -16.99 -9.78
C PHE A 305 -0.66 -17.22 -9.78
N GLY A 306 -1.44 -16.13 -9.75
CA GLY A 306 -2.90 -16.21 -9.72
C GLY A 306 -3.50 -16.63 -11.06
N ASN A 307 -4.66 -17.28 -11.04
CA ASN A 307 -5.30 -17.78 -12.26
C ASN A 307 -6.29 -16.81 -12.90
N THR A 308 -6.53 -15.66 -12.28
CA THR A 308 -7.60 -14.71 -12.66
C THR A 308 -7.11 -13.58 -13.56
N LEU A 309 -5.85 -13.17 -13.42
CA LEU A 309 -5.23 -12.11 -14.22
C LEU A 309 -4.28 -12.73 -15.26
N ASP A 310 -4.07 -12.02 -16.36
CA ASP A 310 -3.24 -12.49 -17.47
C ASP A 310 -2.21 -11.45 -17.87
N GLY A 311 -1.22 -11.87 -18.67
CA GLY A 311 -0.24 -11.03 -19.30
C GLY A 311 0.52 -10.21 -18.25
N PRO A 312 0.69 -8.91 -18.48
CA PRO A 312 1.45 -8.09 -17.57
C PRO A 312 0.82 -8.00 -16.15
N LEU A 313 -0.51 -7.96 -16.01
CA LEU A 313 -1.21 -7.87 -14.71
C LEU A 313 -0.86 -8.99 -13.73
N LEU A 314 -0.58 -10.19 -14.25
CA LEU A 314 -0.22 -11.36 -13.47
C LEU A 314 0.96 -11.08 -12.54
N TYR A 315 1.97 -10.37 -13.04
CA TYR A 315 3.17 -10.05 -12.27
C TYR A 315 2.89 -8.99 -11.20
N ARG A 316 2.05 -7.99 -11.49
CA ARG A 316 1.68 -6.93 -10.52
C ARG A 316 0.93 -7.48 -9.33
N ASP A 317 0.00 -8.41 -9.56
CA ASP A 317 -0.64 -9.16 -8.49
C ASP A 317 0.38 -9.97 -7.68
N TRP A 318 1.27 -10.70 -8.34
CA TRP A 318 2.28 -11.51 -7.67
C TRP A 318 3.22 -10.65 -6.81
N PHE A 319 3.75 -9.54 -7.34
CA PHE A 319 4.55 -8.60 -6.58
C PHE A 319 3.76 -8.01 -5.42
N THR A 320 2.49 -7.66 -5.61
CA THR A 320 1.66 -7.13 -4.52
C THR A 320 1.50 -8.12 -3.37
N ARG A 321 1.22 -9.41 -3.67
CA ARG A 321 1.14 -10.47 -2.67
C ARG A 321 2.48 -10.71 -1.98
N LEU A 322 3.57 -10.78 -2.73
CA LEU A 322 4.91 -10.96 -2.18
C LEU A 322 5.32 -9.81 -1.24
N GLY A 323 4.86 -8.59 -1.51
CA GLY A 323 5.19 -7.42 -0.71
C GLY A 323 4.39 -7.35 0.59
N GLN A 324 3.20 -7.97 0.60
CA GLN A 324 2.43 -8.20 1.82
C GLN A 324 3.14 -9.20 2.75
N GLU A 325 3.86 -10.17 2.20
CA GLU A 325 4.72 -11.11 2.94
C GLU A 325 6.05 -10.46 3.40
N GLY A 326 6.34 -9.24 2.96
CA GLY A 326 7.44 -8.44 3.48
C GLY A 326 8.77 -8.55 2.74
N PHE A 327 8.80 -9.22 1.58
CA PHE A 327 9.99 -9.29 0.75
C PHE A 327 10.34 -7.95 0.10
N LEU A 328 11.62 -7.78 -0.17
CA LEU A 328 12.18 -6.65 -0.90
C LEU A 328 12.48 -7.02 -2.35
N TYR A 329 12.48 -5.99 -3.21
CA TYR A 329 12.75 -6.10 -4.64
C TYR A 329 13.90 -5.16 -4.98
N LEU A 330 14.83 -5.65 -5.78
CA LEU A 330 15.95 -4.86 -6.26
C LEU A 330 15.98 -4.81 -7.77
N VAL A 331 16.34 -3.65 -8.30
CA VAL A 331 16.60 -3.42 -9.72
C VAL A 331 18.02 -2.91 -9.86
N CYS A 332 18.88 -3.67 -10.52
CA CYS A 332 20.27 -3.31 -10.76
C CYS A 332 20.40 -2.68 -12.16
N PRO A 333 20.60 -1.36 -12.26
CA PRO A 333 20.53 -0.64 -13.55
C PRO A 333 21.69 -0.96 -14.50
N ASP A 334 22.78 -1.52 -13.98
CA ASP A 334 23.94 -2.04 -14.71
C ASP A 334 23.65 -3.36 -15.44
N VAL A 335 22.60 -4.09 -15.04
CA VAL A 335 22.09 -5.25 -15.76
C VAL A 335 20.98 -4.79 -16.70
N MET A 336 21.13 -4.99 -18.01
CA MET A 336 20.17 -4.55 -19.01
C MET A 336 19.65 -5.72 -19.84
N PHE A 337 18.32 -5.87 -19.90
CA PHE A 337 17.62 -6.81 -20.78
C PHE A 337 17.13 -6.12 -22.06
N PHE A 338 16.94 -6.89 -23.14
CA PHE A 338 16.34 -6.39 -24.38
C PHE A 338 14.91 -6.93 -24.50
N VAL A 339 13.93 -6.04 -24.45
CA VAL A 339 12.51 -6.39 -24.48
C VAL A 339 11.81 -5.77 -25.68
N GLU A 340 10.66 -6.30 -26.05
CA GLU A 340 9.89 -5.81 -27.20
C GLU A 340 9.40 -4.39 -26.96
N THR A 341 8.56 -4.23 -25.96
CA THR A 341 8.01 -2.95 -25.52
C THR A 341 7.84 -2.94 -24.02
N GLU A 342 7.77 -1.74 -23.48
CA GLU A 342 7.35 -1.54 -22.10
C GLU A 342 5.89 -2.02 -21.91
N PRO A 343 5.55 -2.67 -20.77
CA PRO A 343 4.18 -3.07 -20.50
C PRO A 343 3.21 -1.88 -20.56
N VAL A 344 2.21 -1.96 -21.42
CA VAL A 344 1.11 -0.99 -21.51
C VAL A 344 -0.11 -1.57 -20.79
N MET A 345 -0.76 -0.75 -19.96
CA MET A 345 -1.93 -1.15 -19.18
C MET A 345 -3.14 -0.32 -19.61
N THR A 346 -4.21 -0.99 -20.04
CA THR A 346 -5.48 -0.34 -20.38
C THR A 346 -6.30 -0.03 -19.13
N ARG A 347 -7.40 0.72 -19.29
CA ARG A 347 -8.36 0.94 -18.19
C ARG A 347 -8.97 -0.39 -17.74
N GLU A 348 -9.25 -1.29 -18.68
CA GLU A 348 -9.81 -2.62 -18.43
C GLU A 348 -8.83 -3.49 -17.64
N ASP A 349 -7.54 -3.39 -17.92
CA ASP A 349 -6.51 -4.08 -17.14
C ASP A 349 -6.48 -3.57 -15.70
N TRP A 350 -6.45 -2.24 -15.52
CA TRP A 350 -6.49 -1.65 -14.18
C TRP A 350 -7.81 -1.93 -13.46
N LYS A 351 -8.93 -2.04 -14.17
CA LYS A 351 -10.21 -2.45 -13.60
C LYS A 351 -10.15 -3.89 -13.07
N ALA A 352 -9.52 -4.81 -13.82
CA ALA A 352 -9.36 -6.19 -13.38
C ALA A 352 -8.49 -6.26 -12.11
N TYR A 353 -7.38 -5.51 -12.08
CA TYR A 353 -6.55 -5.36 -10.89
C TYR A 353 -7.34 -4.76 -9.70
N ALA A 354 -8.05 -3.66 -9.94
CA ALA A 354 -8.84 -2.97 -8.92
C ALA A 354 -9.96 -3.85 -8.36
N THR A 355 -10.61 -4.65 -9.20
CA THR A 355 -11.63 -5.61 -8.76
C THR A 355 -11.04 -6.67 -7.85
N MET A 356 -9.90 -7.26 -8.22
CA MET A 356 -9.21 -8.27 -7.43
C MET A 356 -8.81 -7.73 -6.05
N TRP A 357 -8.26 -6.52 -6.01
CA TRP A 357 -7.75 -5.90 -4.79
C TRP A 357 -8.80 -5.06 -4.05
N VAL A 358 -10.05 -5.02 -4.52
CA VAL A 358 -11.15 -4.23 -3.97
C VAL A 358 -10.76 -2.75 -3.86
N LEU A 359 -10.38 -2.14 -4.98
CA LEU A 359 -9.92 -0.77 -5.11
C LEU A 359 -10.94 0.03 -5.93
N GLN A 360 -11.08 1.31 -5.60
CA GLN A 360 -11.88 2.27 -6.35
C GLN A 360 -11.06 3.05 -7.37
N GLY A 361 -9.75 3.14 -7.19
CA GLY A 361 -8.90 3.83 -8.15
C GLY A 361 -7.48 3.29 -8.23
N VAL A 362 -6.83 3.58 -9.36
CA VAL A 362 -5.44 3.27 -9.62
C VAL A 362 -4.74 4.47 -10.27
N SER A 363 -3.63 4.93 -9.70
CA SER A 363 -2.65 5.76 -10.42
C SER A 363 -1.69 4.82 -11.14
N GLY A 364 -1.77 4.77 -12.46
CA GLY A 364 -0.88 3.96 -13.28
C GLY A 364 0.52 4.55 -13.38
N PHE A 365 1.50 3.70 -13.67
CA PHE A 365 2.89 4.13 -13.96
C PHE A 365 3.02 4.87 -15.31
N ASP A 366 1.92 5.02 -16.05
CA ASP A 366 1.79 5.91 -17.21
C ASP A 366 1.34 7.33 -16.81
N ASN A 367 1.32 7.62 -15.50
CA ASN A 367 0.89 8.88 -14.89
C ASN A 367 -0.59 9.23 -15.15
N LYS A 368 -1.42 8.23 -15.44
CA LYS A 368 -2.88 8.41 -15.55
C LYS A 368 -3.59 7.90 -14.31
N GLU A 369 -4.68 8.57 -13.98
CA GLU A 369 -5.60 8.15 -12.93
C GLU A 369 -6.77 7.37 -13.55
N TYR A 370 -7.11 6.25 -12.92
CA TYR A 370 -8.18 5.36 -13.34
C TYR A 370 -9.15 5.17 -12.18
N ASP A 371 -10.25 5.91 -12.18
CA ASP A 371 -11.33 5.75 -11.21
C ASP A 371 -12.39 4.76 -11.70
N PHE A 372 -12.94 4.01 -10.75
CA PHE A 372 -13.98 3.01 -10.96
C PHE A 372 -15.14 3.25 -10.00
N SER A 373 -16.36 3.07 -10.50
CA SER A 373 -17.55 3.05 -9.64
C SER A 373 -17.59 1.79 -8.78
N CYS A 374 -18.26 1.86 -7.62
CA CYS A 374 -18.49 0.69 -6.76
C CYS A 374 -19.05 -0.53 -7.52
N THR A 375 -19.92 -0.30 -8.51
CA THR A 375 -20.50 -1.37 -9.34
C THR A 375 -19.46 -2.03 -10.23
N GLU A 376 -18.56 -1.24 -10.83
CA GLU A 376 -17.53 -1.74 -11.75
C GLU A 376 -16.54 -2.68 -11.08
N VAL A 377 -16.19 -2.42 -9.82
CA VAL A 377 -15.20 -3.18 -9.03
C VAL A 377 -15.85 -4.03 -7.93
N HIS A 378 -17.16 -4.22 -8.01
CA HIS A 378 -17.95 -5.08 -7.11
C HIS A 378 -17.84 -4.74 -5.62
N ILE A 379 -17.64 -3.45 -5.30
CA ILE A 379 -17.68 -2.96 -3.92
C ILE A 379 -19.13 -2.88 -3.46
N ASN A 380 -19.47 -3.71 -2.47
CA ASN A 380 -20.78 -3.69 -1.84
C ASN A 380 -20.87 -2.62 -0.74
N CYS A 381 -21.77 -1.66 -0.90
CA CYS A 381 -22.06 -0.62 0.08
C CYS A 381 -23.20 -0.95 1.05
N ALA A 382 -23.79 -2.16 1.01
CA ALA A 382 -24.75 -2.57 2.01
C ALA A 382 -24.05 -2.93 3.34
N ASN A 383 -24.77 -2.80 4.46
CA ASN A 383 -24.34 -3.24 5.79
C ASN A 383 -22.99 -2.66 6.24
N LEU A 384 -22.77 -1.36 6.03
CA LEU A 384 -21.51 -0.67 6.38
C LEU A 384 -21.12 -0.81 7.86
N ARG A 385 -22.10 -1.03 8.75
CA ARG A 385 -21.88 -1.32 10.16
C ARG A 385 -20.84 -2.42 10.41
N ASN A 386 -20.79 -3.47 9.58
CA ASN A 386 -19.84 -4.56 9.78
C ASN A 386 -18.42 -4.21 9.30
N LYS A 387 -18.25 -3.09 8.57
CA LYS A 387 -16.96 -2.67 8.01
C LYS A 387 -16.22 -1.73 8.95
N ILE A 388 -16.92 -0.76 9.52
CA ILE A 388 -16.33 0.32 10.34
C ILE A 388 -15.62 -0.15 11.62
N ASP A 389 -15.86 -1.39 12.04
CA ASP A 389 -15.17 -2.02 13.16
C ASP A 389 -13.65 -2.11 12.92
N TYR A 390 -13.22 -2.17 11.66
CA TYR A 390 -11.81 -2.39 11.29
C TYR A 390 -11.36 -1.61 10.05
N TYR A 391 -12.28 -1.24 9.18
CA TYR A 391 -11.96 -0.73 7.85
C TYR A 391 -12.61 0.64 7.61
N LEU A 392 -11.90 1.49 6.88
CA LEU A 392 -12.50 2.65 6.22
C LEU A 392 -13.63 2.23 5.30
N ILE A 393 -14.60 3.12 5.13
CA ILE A 393 -15.65 2.98 4.13
C ILE A 393 -15.09 3.37 2.77
N PRO A 394 -15.37 2.59 1.72
CA PRO A 394 -14.99 2.95 0.36
C PRO A 394 -15.50 4.34 -0.02
N PRO A 395 -14.70 5.20 -0.69
CA PRO A 395 -15.15 6.54 -1.07
C PRO A 395 -16.48 6.54 -1.85
N CYS A 396 -16.69 5.61 -2.80
CA CYS A 396 -17.98 5.51 -3.50
C CYS A 396 -19.18 5.12 -2.60
N CYS A 397 -18.94 4.44 -1.48
CA CYS A 397 -19.98 4.23 -0.48
C CYS A 397 -20.21 5.48 0.37
N SER A 398 -19.16 6.25 0.63
CA SER A 398 -19.26 7.56 1.30
C SER A 398 -20.09 8.53 0.46
N ASP A 399 -19.94 8.54 -0.87
CA ASP A 399 -20.78 9.37 -1.75
C ASP A 399 -22.29 9.05 -1.60
N ILE A 400 -22.63 7.76 -1.41
CA ILE A 400 -24.01 7.33 -1.15
C ILE A 400 -24.50 7.85 0.21
N LEU A 401 -23.64 7.80 1.23
CA LEU A 401 -23.93 8.33 2.57
C LEU A 401 -24.22 9.83 2.51
N MET A 402 -23.37 10.57 1.81
CA MET A 402 -23.49 12.03 1.62
C MET A 402 -24.85 12.45 1.02
N ASN A 403 -25.45 11.63 0.17
CA ASN A 403 -26.79 11.88 -0.38
C ASN A 403 -27.89 11.95 0.72
N GLY A 404 -27.65 11.39 1.91
CA GLY A 404 -28.58 11.50 3.04
C GLY A 404 -28.80 12.94 3.48
N MET A 405 -27.75 13.75 3.45
CA MET A 405 -27.86 15.18 3.75
C MET A 405 -28.55 15.95 2.61
N ALA A 406 -28.35 15.55 1.36
CA ALA A 406 -29.07 16.13 0.22
C ALA A 406 -30.60 15.90 0.33
N ILE A 407 -31.03 14.70 0.73
CA ILE A 407 -32.44 14.38 0.98
C ILE A 407 -33.04 15.28 2.08
N THR A 408 -32.28 15.47 3.17
CA THR A 408 -32.73 16.27 4.32
C THR A 408 -32.82 17.76 3.96
N ASN A 409 -31.79 18.29 3.30
CA ASN A 409 -31.76 19.66 2.77
C ASN A 409 -32.92 19.91 1.80
N GLY A 410 -33.10 19.04 0.80
CA GLY A 410 -34.16 19.21 -0.19
C GLY A 410 -35.58 19.16 0.41
N PHE A 411 -35.77 18.44 1.51
CA PHE A 411 -37.03 18.50 2.24
C PHE A 411 -37.20 19.81 3.00
N ALA A 412 -36.15 20.26 3.70
CA ALA A 412 -36.13 21.51 4.45
C ALA A 412 -36.42 22.71 3.53
N GLU A 413 -35.78 22.77 2.36
CA GLU A 413 -35.98 23.83 1.37
C GLU A 413 -37.42 23.91 0.85
N VAL A 414 -38.04 22.75 0.56
CA VAL A 414 -39.41 22.71 0.00
C VAL A 414 -40.48 23.01 1.05
N THR A 415 -40.20 22.77 2.32
CA THR A 415 -41.20 22.88 3.40
C THR A 415 -40.97 24.05 4.35
N GLY A 416 -39.80 24.68 4.29
CA GLY A 416 -39.40 25.78 5.18
C GLY A 416 -39.10 25.34 6.61
N VAL A 417 -38.98 24.04 6.90
CA VAL A 417 -38.61 23.55 8.23
C VAL A 417 -37.11 23.63 8.45
N GLU A 418 -36.70 23.69 9.70
CA GLU A 418 -35.30 23.84 10.07
C GLU A 418 -34.71 22.58 10.71
N TYR A 419 -33.41 22.40 10.49
CA TYR A 419 -32.61 21.37 11.15
C TYR A 419 -31.16 21.82 11.31
N GLU A 420 -30.41 21.09 12.14
CA GLU A 420 -28.97 21.26 12.36
C GLU A 420 -28.31 19.88 12.43
N MET A 421 -27.13 19.68 11.82
CA MET A 421 -26.35 18.45 12.04
C MET A 421 -25.96 18.26 13.52
N HIS A 422 -25.83 17.01 13.94
CA HIS A 422 -25.49 16.63 15.31
C HIS A 422 -24.47 15.47 15.37
N HIS A 423 -23.92 15.19 16.55
CA HIS A 423 -23.06 14.05 16.88
C HIS A 423 -21.96 13.77 15.84
N GLY A 424 -21.84 12.53 15.35
CA GLY A 424 -20.77 12.08 14.45
C GLY A 424 -20.78 12.86 13.13
N SER A 425 -21.97 13.19 12.62
CA SER A 425 -22.12 14.02 11.42
C SER A 425 -21.56 15.43 11.58
N LEU A 426 -21.88 16.09 12.70
CA LEU A 426 -21.32 17.41 12.99
C LEU A 426 -19.80 17.34 13.20
N LEU A 427 -19.31 16.32 13.90
CA LEU A 427 -17.89 16.13 14.13
C LEU A 427 -17.13 15.90 12.82
N GLY A 428 -17.67 15.08 11.91
CA GLY A 428 -17.13 14.89 10.56
C GLY A 428 -17.03 16.20 9.80
N ALA A 429 -18.10 16.99 9.79
CA ALA A 429 -18.11 18.27 9.13
C ALA A 429 -17.04 19.23 9.67
N VAL A 430 -16.85 19.28 10.99
CA VAL A 430 -15.82 20.11 11.63
C VAL A 430 -14.39 19.60 11.35
N LYS A 431 -14.19 18.27 11.37
CA LYS A 431 -12.87 17.65 11.20
C LYS A 431 -12.37 17.62 9.76
N LEU A 432 -13.26 17.21 8.86
CA LEU A 432 -12.92 16.79 7.51
C LEU A 432 -13.61 17.66 6.45
N GLY A 433 -14.58 18.50 6.83
CA GLY A 433 -15.49 19.12 5.87
C GLY A 433 -16.35 18.10 5.12
N SER A 434 -16.51 16.90 5.69
CA SER A 434 -17.12 15.75 5.03
C SER A 434 -17.54 14.67 6.05
N TYR A 435 -18.05 13.57 5.54
CA TYR A 435 -18.35 12.35 6.30
C TYR A 435 -17.11 11.79 7.03
N LEU A 436 -17.31 11.22 8.22
CA LEU A 436 -16.29 10.41 8.88
C LEU A 436 -16.21 9.04 8.18
N PRO A 437 -15.11 8.67 7.50
CA PRO A 437 -15.06 7.43 6.70
C PRO A 437 -15.02 6.14 7.54
N TRP A 438 -15.27 6.22 8.84
CA TRP A 438 -15.39 5.10 9.79
C TRP A 438 -16.70 5.19 10.60
N ASP A 439 -17.67 5.92 10.08
CA ASP A 439 -19.02 6.08 10.62
C ASP A 439 -20.03 5.43 9.66
N PHE A 440 -21.28 5.17 10.03
CA PHE A 440 -22.26 4.53 9.11
C PHE A 440 -23.67 5.12 9.13
N ASP A 441 -23.89 6.16 9.93
CA ASP A 441 -25.17 6.85 10.03
C ASP A 441 -25.00 8.37 9.95
N HIS A 442 -26.13 9.06 10.07
CA HIS A 442 -26.16 10.50 10.25
C HIS A 442 -27.07 10.88 11.40
N ASP A 443 -26.76 12.01 12.04
CA ASP A 443 -27.56 12.57 13.12
C ASP A 443 -27.96 14.01 12.80
N ILE A 444 -29.23 14.32 12.98
CA ILE A 444 -29.74 15.70 12.90
C ILE A 444 -30.61 16.04 14.10
N TYR A 445 -30.60 17.32 14.45
CA TYR A 445 -31.65 17.94 15.25
C TYR A 445 -32.64 18.66 14.37
N PHE A 446 -33.93 18.60 14.74
CA PHE A 446 -34.96 19.48 14.20
C PHE A 446 -35.76 20.15 15.32
N ASP A 447 -36.51 21.21 15.03
CA ASP A 447 -37.31 21.87 16.06
C ASP A 447 -38.50 21.01 16.48
N CYS A 448 -38.65 20.73 17.79
CA CYS A 448 -39.77 19.95 18.30
C CYS A 448 -41.16 20.54 17.94
N ARG A 449 -41.26 21.85 17.63
CA ARG A 449 -42.49 22.50 17.14
C ARG A 449 -42.89 22.01 15.75
N ASP A 450 -41.93 21.65 14.92
CA ASP A 450 -42.13 21.25 13.52
C ASP A 450 -42.32 19.74 13.36
N LYS A 451 -42.51 19.00 14.46
CA LYS A 451 -42.68 17.55 14.47
C LYS A 451 -43.75 17.06 13.47
N ARG A 452 -44.86 17.78 13.33
CA ARG A 452 -45.91 17.46 12.36
C ARG A 452 -45.45 17.66 10.91
N ALA A 453 -44.70 18.72 10.63
CA ALA A 453 -44.14 18.98 9.30
C ALA A 453 -43.12 17.90 8.93
N TRP A 454 -42.21 17.53 9.85
CA TRP A 454 -41.24 16.46 9.62
C TRP A 454 -41.85 15.08 9.39
N LYS A 455 -43.07 14.81 9.88
CA LYS A 455 -43.81 13.58 9.50
C LYS A 455 -44.10 13.50 8.00
N ALA A 456 -44.20 14.63 7.29
CA ALA A 456 -44.39 14.69 5.84
C ALA A 456 -43.15 14.23 5.05
N MET A 457 -41.99 14.07 5.71
CA MET A 457 -40.79 13.48 5.12
C MET A 457 -41.11 12.11 4.48
N GLY A 458 -41.92 11.27 5.12
CA GLY A 458 -42.30 9.96 4.56
C GLY A 458 -42.97 10.06 3.18
N THR A 459 -43.80 11.09 2.96
CA THR A 459 -44.42 11.36 1.65
C THR A 459 -43.40 11.93 0.67
N TYR A 460 -42.54 12.84 1.12
CA TYR A 460 -41.47 13.40 0.31
C TYR A 460 -40.54 12.30 -0.24
N LEU A 461 -40.07 11.39 0.63
CA LEU A 461 -39.19 10.28 0.26
C LEU A 461 -39.79 9.36 -0.82
N LYS A 462 -41.11 9.10 -0.73
CA LYS A 462 -41.85 8.32 -1.75
C LYS A 462 -41.95 9.08 -3.06
N ARG A 463 -42.29 10.37 -3.02
CA ARG A 463 -42.44 11.23 -4.21
C ARG A 463 -41.12 11.38 -4.96
N THR A 464 -40.01 11.58 -4.25
CA THR A 464 -38.68 11.74 -4.84
C THR A 464 -38.03 10.41 -5.22
N LYS A 465 -38.70 9.27 -4.97
CA LYS A 465 -38.17 7.92 -5.22
C LYS A 465 -36.77 7.73 -4.64
N SER A 466 -36.51 8.32 -3.47
CA SER A 466 -35.21 8.33 -2.80
C SER A 466 -34.65 6.94 -2.45
N GLY A 467 -35.48 5.89 -2.47
CA GLY A 467 -35.12 4.56 -1.99
C GLY A 467 -35.03 4.45 -0.47
N CYS A 468 -35.44 5.50 0.26
CA CYS A 468 -35.48 5.55 1.71
C CYS A 468 -36.93 5.56 2.24
N SER A 469 -37.08 5.28 3.53
CA SER A 469 -38.38 5.24 4.21
C SER A 469 -38.29 5.89 5.58
N LEU A 470 -39.37 6.57 6.01
CA LEU A 470 -39.46 7.12 7.35
C LEU A 470 -39.97 6.04 8.31
N ARG A 471 -39.22 5.76 9.38
CA ARG A 471 -39.60 4.91 10.50
C ARG A 471 -39.85 5.75 11.74
N PHE A 472 -40.80 5.29 12.55
CA PHE A 472 -41.14 5.89 13.83
C PHE A 472 -40.53 5.05 14.93
N SER A 473 -39.87 5.69 15.89
CA SER A 473 -39.38 5.03 17.10
C SER A 473 -40.09 5.62 18.32
N SER A 474 -40.40 4.76 19.29
CA SER A 474 -40.96 5.13 20.60
C SER A 474 -39.90 5.67 21.58
N SER A 475 -38.64 5.79 21.14
CA SER A 475 -37.50 6.26 21.95
C SER A 475 -37.26 7.78 21.83
N LYS A 476 -36.14 8.26 22.39
CA LYS A 476 -35.66 9.67 22.28
C LYS A 476 -35.39 10.13 20.84
N VAL A 477 -35.36 9.21 19.86
CA VAL A 477 -35.22 9.49 18.43
C VAL A 477 -36.60 9.38 17.78
N PRO A 478 -37.38 10.47 17.63
CA PRO A 478 -38.75 10.41 17.15
C PRO A 478 -38.88 9.88 15.71
N TYR A 479 -37.89 10.11 14.86
CA TYR A 479 -37.91 9.68 13.46
C TYR A 479 -36.56 9.14 13.01
N VAL A 480 -36.60 8.11 12.17
CA VAL A 480 -35.41 7.57 11.50
C VAL A 480 -35.68 7.49 10.01
N ILE A 481 -34.86 8.13 9.19
CA ILE A 481 -34.88 7.92 7.74
C ILE A 481 -34.03 6.68 7.46
N GLN A 482 -34.67 5.56 7.18
CA GLN A 482 -34.00 4.30 6.86
C GLN A 482 -33.79 4.20 5.36
N CYS A 483 -32.53 4.15 4.93
CA CYS A 483 -32.12 3.83 3.57
C CYS A 483 -31.52 2.41 3.51
N ARG A 484 -31.19 1.93 2.30
CA ARG A 484 -30.58 0.60 2.11
C ARG A 484 -29.19 0.49 2.75
N THR A 485 -28.40 1.56 2.68
CA THR A 485 -26.98 1.58 3.08
C THR A 485 -26.76 2.18 4.46
N TYR A 486 -27.59 3.16 4.83
CA TYR A 486 -27.43 3.99 6.02
C TYR A 486 -28.78 4.40 6.58
N PHE A 487 -28.76 5.10 7.70
CA PHE A 487 -29.94 5.77 8.24
C PHE A 487 -29.59 7.16 8.78
N ILE A 488 -30.62 7.98 8.97
CA ILE A 488 -30.51 9.30 9.59
C ILE A 488 -31.36 9.28 10.84
N ASP A 489 -30.72 9.37 12.00
CA ASP A 489 -31.38 9.54 13.29
C ASP A 489 -31.77 11.01 13.45
N MET A 490 -33.08 11.25 13.61
CA MET A 490 -33.63 12.59 13.75
C MET A 490 -34.13 12.80 15.17
N VAL A 491 -33.45 13.68 15.90
CA VAL A 491 -33.81 14.02 17.28
C VAL A 491 -34.49 15.38 17.29
N CYS A 492 -35.56 15.54 18.08
CA CYS A 492 -36.15 16.87 18.24
C CYS A 492 -35.43 17.63 19.36
N ARG A 493 -35.18 18.92 19.14
CA ARG A 493 -34.62 19.85 20.12
C ARG A 493 -35.44 21.14 20.13
N LYS A 494 -35.56 21.80 21.29
CA LYS A 494 -36.21 23.10 21.39
C LYS A 494 -35.49 24.00 22.39
N PRO A 495 -35.03 25.21 21.99
CA PRO A 495 -34.91 25.70 20.61
C PRO A 495 -33.71 25.08 19.87
N LEU A 496 -33.68 25.19 18.53
CA LEU A 496 -32.45 25.01 17.75
C LEU A 496 -31.39 26.06 18.14
N SER A 497 -30.11 25.75 17.92
CA SER A 497 -29.00 26.56 18.44
C SER A 497 -28.91 27.95 17.79
N ARG A 498 -29.41 28.14 16.56
CA ARG A 498 -29.46 29.49 15.95
C ARG A 498 -30.20 30.51 16.82
N HIS A 499 -31.17 30.09 17.63
CA HIS A 499 -31.93 30.99 18.50
C HIS A 499 -31.12 31.49 19.70
N THR A 500 -29.93 30.92 19.95
CA THR A 500 -28.99 31.41 20.98
C THR A 500 -27.98 32.41 20.41
N LEU A 501 -27.97 32.65 19.09
CA LEU A 501 -27.13 33.69 18.48
C LEU A 501 -27.60 35.10 18.88
N PRO A 502 -26.72 36.12 18.78
CA PRO A 502 -27.15 37.52 18.85
C PRO A 502 -28.24 37.82 17.83
N ASP A 503 -29.18 38.71 18.14
CA ASP A 503 -30.39 38.98 17.33
C ASP A 503 -30.08 39.23 15.85
N VAL A 504 -29.01 39.99 15.57
CA VAL A 504 -28.57 40.34 14.21
C VAL A 504 -28.13 39.13 13.36
N TYR A 505 -27.84 37.98 13.98
CA TYR A 505 -27.41 36.76 13.32
C TYR A 505 -28.47 35.63 13.35
N ARG A 506 -29.62 35.81 14.01
CA ARG A 506 -30.64 34.75 14.14
C ARG A 506 -31.37 34.40 12.84
N ASN A 507 -31.35 35.31 11.87
CA ASN A 507 -32.08 35.17 10.60
C ASN A 507 -31.35 34.29 9.57
N VAL A 508 -30.11 33.89 9.84
CA VAL A 508 -29.32 33.04 8.94
C VAL A 508 -28.70 31.91 9.75
N SER A 509 -28.95 30.67 9.36
CA SER A 509 -28.34 29.50 9.99
C SER A 509 -26.84 29.46 9.71
N THR A 510 -26.04 29.03 10.71
CA THR A 510 -24.65 28.63 10.48
C THR A 510 -24.66 27.38 9.59
N TRP A 511 -23.78 27.33 8.60
CA TRP A 511 -23.67 26.21 7.66
C TRP A 511 -22.20 25.85 7.43
N VAL A 512 -21.99 24.63 6.93
CA VAL A 512 -20.67 24.12 6.50
C VAL A 512 -20.78 23.49 5.13
N GLU A 513 -19.67 23.46 4.40
CA GLU A 513 -19.52 22.57 3.26
C GLU A 513 -19.39 21.14 3.77
N TYR A 514 -20.23 20.26 3.26
CA TYR A 514 -20.27 18.85 3.60
C TYR A 514 -20.39 18.05 2.32
N GLY A 515 -19.23 17.57 1.83
CA GLY A 515 -19.09 16.82 0.56
C GLY A 515 -19.89 17.44 -0.60
N GLY A 516 -19.68 18.74 -0.82
CA GLY A 516 -20.28 19.50 -1.92
C GLY A 516 -21.64 20.13 -1.64
N TYR A 517 -22.23 19.88 -0.46
CA TYR A 517 -23.49 20.48 -0.04
C TYR A 517 -23.30 21.50 1.08
N ARG A 518 -24.04 22.61 1.01
CA ARG A 518 -24.19 23.53 2.14
C ARG A 518 -25.22 22.97 3.10
N VAL A 519 -24.79 22.57 4.29
CA VAL A 519 -25.67 21.92 5.27
C VAL A 519 -25.75 22.77 6.55
N PRO A 520 -26.96 23.03 7.09
CA PRO A 520 -27.09 23.77 8.34
C PRO A 520 -26.53 22.96 9.52
N VAL A 521 -25.79 23.66 10.38
CA VAL A 521 -25.15 23.11 11.58
C VAL A 521 -25.46 23.98 12.79
N MET A 522 -25.00 23.55 13.96
CA MET A 522 -25.13 24.36 15.16
C MET A 522 -24.40 25.71 15.03
N ALA A 523 -24.91 26.73 15.72
CA ALA A 523 -24.44 28.11 15.74
C ALA A 523 -22.91 28.23 15.89
N ASN A 524 -22.32 27.45 16.80
CA ASN A 524 -20.87 27.28 16.93
C ASN A 524 -20.54 25.78 16.77
N PRO A 525 -20.22 25.30 15.55
CA PRO A 525 -20.07 23.88 15.29
C PRO A 525 -18.85 23.28 15.99
N GLY A 526 -17.76 24.04 16.14
CA GLY A 526 -16.57 23.60 16.85
C GLY A 526 -16.78 23.41 18.36
N ALA A 527 -17.47 24.35 19.01
CA ALA A 527 -17.83 24.21 20.42
C ALA A 527 -18.81 23.05 20.63
N ALA A 528 -19.85 22.97 19.79
CA ALA A 528 -20.83 21.88 19.85
C ALA A 528 -20.19 20.49 19.66
N ALA A 529 -19.29 20.34 18.69
CA ALA A 529 -18.57 19.09 18.46
C ALA A 529 -17.67 18.72 19.66
N ARG A 530 -17.05 19.71 20.31
CA ARG A 530 -16.27 19.50 21.54
C ARG A 530 -17.14 19.08 22.72
N ASP A 531 -18.29 19.72 22.91
CA ASP A 531 -19.20 19.41 24.01
C ASP A 531 -19.80 18.01 23.89
N GLN A 532 -20.05 17.55 22.66
CA GLN A 532 -20.64 16.24 22.40
C GLN A 532 -19.62 15.09 22.45
N ALA A 533 -18.41 15.31 21.91
CA ALA A 533 -17.39 14.27 21.80
C ALA A 533 -16.37 14.28 22.94
N GLY A 534 -16.28 15.38 23.70
CA GLY A 534 -15.40 15.52 24.87
C GLY A 534 -13.96 15.97 24.54
N PRO A 535 -13.03 15.82 25.50
CA PRO A 535 -11.62 16.16 25.31
C PRO A 535 -10.99 15.39 24.14
N ASN A 536 -10.03 16.02 23.45
CA ASN A 536 -9.37 15.44 22.27
C ASN A 536 -10.33 15.04 21.15
N ASN A 537 -11.49 15.69 21.03
CA ASN A 537 -12.48 15.40 19.99
C ASN A 537 -11.91 15.40 18.57
N LEU A 538 -10.80 16.10 18.30
CA LEU A 538 -10.13 16.11 17.00
C LEU A 538 -9.37 14.80 16.66
N ARG A 539 -8.96 14.02 17.67
CA ARG A 539 -8.42 12.67 17.46
C ARG A 539 -9.51 11.73 17.01
N HIS A 540 -9.16 10.75 16.19
CA HIS A 540 -10.14 9.82 15.66
C HIS A 540 -10.54 8.78 16.69
N ALA A 541 -11.82 8.45 16.70
CA ALA A 541 -12.40 7.40 17.51
C ALA A 541 -13.35 6.61 16.60
N GLN A 542 -13.37 5.30 16.78
CA GLN A 542 -14.34 4.45 16.09
C GLN A 542 -15.75 4.73 16.61
N HIS A 543 -16.73 4.42 15.78
CA HIS A 543 -18.12 4.66 16.11
C HIS A 543 -18.52 3.99 17.43
N TRP A 544 -19.30 4.67 18.28
CA TRP A 544 -19.63 4.21 19.65
C TRP A 544 -20.39 2.87 19.71
N ARG A 545 -21.07 2.48 18.61
CA ARG A 545 -21.74 1.17 18.46
C ARG A 545 -20.78 0.02 18.14
N VAL A 546 -19.48 0.29 17.93
CA VAL A 546 -18.44 -0.72 17.80
C VAL A 546 -18.13 -1.27 19.21
N PRO A 547 -18.26 -2.59 19.44
CA PRO A 547 -17.92 -3.20 20.73
C PRO A 547 -16.44 -2.98 21.06
N ASP A 548 -16.18 -2.62 22.32
CA ASP A 548 -14.83 -2.38 22.84
C ASP A 548 -14.02 -1.38 21.98
N HIS A 549 -14.69 -0.34 21.47
CA HIS A 549 -14.00 0.70 20.69
C HIS A 549 -12.93 1.38 21.56
N PRO A 550 -11.74 1.63 20.98
CA PRO A 550 -10.67 2.29 21.70
C PRO A 550 -11.00 3.77 21.98
N ASP A 551 -10.29 4.35 22.95
CA ASP A 551 -10.32 5.78 23.22
C ASP A 551 -9.86 6.59 21.99
N ALA A 552 -10.26 7.86 21.94
CA ALA A 552 -9.86 8.78 20.88
C ALA A 552 -8.33 8.87 20.75
N GLY A 553 -7.83 8.64 19.54
CA GLY A 553 -6.40 8.60 19.22
C GLY A 553 -5.83 7.19 19.09
N ALA A 554 -6.68 6.17 19.07
CA ALA A 554 -6.28 4.80 18.77
C ALA A 554 -7.32 4.13 17.85
N TRP A 555 -6.83 3.13 17.12
CA TRP A 555 -7.65 2.27 16.26
C TRP A 555 -7.60 0.84 16.79
N ARG A 556 -8.71 0.12 16.63
CA ARG A 556 -8.68 -1.33 16.82
C ARG A 556 -7.83 -1.96 15.73
N ALA A 557 -7.00 -2.92 16.15
CA ALA A 557 -6.22 -3.70 15.21
C ALA A 557 -7.12 -4.43 14.22
N CYS A 558 -6.74 -4.39 12.95
CA CYS A 558 -7.49 -5.01 11.88
C CYS A 558 -7.54 -6.54 12.01
N GLN A 559 -8.70 -7.17 11.77
CA GLN A 559 -8.78 -8.64 11.76
C GLN A 559 -7.89 -9.27 10.68
N ASN A 560 -7.81 -8.61 9.52
CA ASN A 560 -6.90 -8.98 8.46
C ASN A 560 -5.98 -7.79 8.20
N PRO A 561 -4.73 -7.82 8.70
CA PRO A 561 -3.82 -6.69 8.56
C PRO A 561 -3.54 -6.39 7.09
N PHE A 562 -3.62 -7.36 6.17
CA PHE A 562 -3.28 -7.17 4.76
C PHE A 562 -4.31 -6.36 3.96
N LYS A 563 -5.46 -6.01 4.54
CA LYS A 563 -6.45 -5.16 3.85
C LYS A 563 -5.96 -3.70 3.77
N GLN A 564 -6.09 -3.12 2.59
CA GLN A 564 -5.68 -1.76 2.25
C GLN A 564 -6.47 -0.65 2.97
N ALA A 565 -7.63 -0.99 3.54
CA ALA A 565 -8.55 -0.05 4.17
C ALA A 565 -8.49 -0.11 5.71
N CYS A 566 -7.53 -0.85 6.27
CA CYS A 566 -7.40 -1.04 7.71
C CYS A 566 -7.20 0.28 8.46
N LEU A 567 -8.08 0.55 9.43
CA LEU A 567 -8.07 1.79 10.20
C LEU A 567 -6.74 1.98 10.97
N ASP A 568 -6.21 0.91 11.55
CA ASP A 568 -4.94 0.91 12.30
C ASP A 568 -3.69 1.19 11.44
N ARG A 569 -3.82 1.22 10.12
CA ARG A 569 -2.78 1.68 9.19
C ARG A 569 -2.84 3.17 8.89
N HIS A 570 -3.87 3.86 9.35
CA HIS A 570 -4.00 5.31 9.22
C HIS A 570 -3.64 6.02 10.53
N PRO A 571 -3.14 7.27 10.45
CA PRO A 571 -2.98 8.10 11.63
C PRO A 571 -4.30 8.16 12.42
N ALA A 572 -4.20 8.11 13.74
CA ALA A 572 -5.36 8.28 14.63
C ALA A 572 -5.63 9.76 14.98
N ASP A 573 -4.98 10.68 14.28
CA ASP A 573 -5.11 12.14 14.41
C ASP A 573 -4.80 12.81 13.06
N GLY A 574 -5.37 14.01 12.83
CA GLY A 574 -5.23 14.78 11.60
C GLY A 574 -6.11 14.30 10.43
N SER A 575 -6.41 15.19 9.48
CA SER A 575 -7.39 14.91 8.41
C SER A 575 -6.79 14.53 7.05
N LEU A 576 -5.51 14.84 6.82
CA LEU A 576 -4.89 14.76 5.49
C LEU A 576 -4.83 13.34 4.92
N ALA A 577 -4.70 12.32 5.77
CA ALA A 577 -4.62 10.93 5.34
C ALA A 577 -5.95 10.38 4.78
N PHE A 578 -7.06 11.12 4.94
CA PHE A 578 -8.40 10.70 4.55
C PHE A 578 -9.00 11.53 3.40
N SER A 579 -8.27 12.52 2.87
CA SER A 579 -8.73 13.22 1.67
C SER A 579 -8.70 12.28 0.46
N TYR A 580 -9.80 12.17 -0.27
CA TYR A 580 -9.90 11.42 -1.52
C TYR A 580 -10.22 12.34 -2.72
N PRO A 581 -9.58 12.18 -3.89
CA PRO A 581 -8.35 11.40 -4.06
C PRO A 581 -7.25 11.96 -3.16
N PRO A 582 -6.27 11.13 -2.72
CA PRO A 582 -5.15 11.63 -1.93
C PRO A 582 -4.44 12.71 -2.75
N ARG A 583 -4.69 13.98 -2.41
CA ARG A 583 -3.98 15.08 -3.05
C ARG A 583 -2.58 15.03 -2.48
N CYS A 584 -1.59 14.64 -3.29
CA CYS A 584 -0.21 14.98 -3.00
C CYS A 584 -0.18 16.50 -2.77
N LEU A 585 0.08 16.93 -1.54
CA LEU A 585 0.37 18.33 -1.28
C LEU A 585 1.67 18.65 -2.04
N PRO A 586 1.69 19.72 -2.86
CA PRO A 586 2.88 20.11 -3.62
C PRO A 586 4.07 20.45 -2.72
#